data_AF-R9GYJ1-F1
#
_entry.id   AF-R9GYJ1-F1
#
_cell.length_a   1.000
_cell.length_b   1.000
_cell.length_c   1.000
_cell.angle_alpha   90.00
_cell.angle_beta   90.00
_cell.angle_gamma   90.00
#
_symmetry.space_group_name_H-M   'P 1'
#
loop_
_entity.id
_entity.type
_entity.pdbx_description
1 polymer ?
#
loop_
_entity_poly.entity_id
_entity_poly.type
_entity_poly.pdbx_seq_one_letter_code
_entity_poly.pdbx_strand_id
1 'polypeptide(L)'
;MKRTLLYLYISLSIFSCKQKVTAENTTSPAMGTDDALNIASVDTSKVFDINKIPISDKDLGVFPYLSAPEKYGYGDYAGGIKKSHFSDFDKEYFAVNGKLIPQEGRTCKVGIDVLNPETTEFNSLIVEKSFEKAILALGGVQLNNIPVPKSEIDRVGNTELINKHYGYSIGLNSLDDIKTYVIRTKDKEVWIQFCLLNKESGNITFLEKQKLQTLTIEKSH
;
A
#
# COMPACT_ATOMS: atom_id res chain seq x y z
N MET A 1 -30.62 52.32 12.68
CA MET A 1 -31.77 51.96 13.54
C MET A 1 -32.95 51.52 12.67
N LYS A 2 -33.78 50.59 13.18
CA LYS A 2 -34.90 49.81 12.57
C LYS A 2 -34.43 48.57 11.78
N ARG A 3 -34.30 47.38 12.39
CA ARG A 3 -35.26 46.39 12.96
C ARG A 3 -36.06 45.59 11.91
N THR A 4 -35.54 44.37 11.68
CA THR A 4 -36.20 43.04 11.58
C THR A 4 -37.39 42.81 10.65
N LEU A 5 -37.30 41.74 9.85
CA LEU A 5 -38.29 40.65 9.84
C LEU A 5 -37.66 39.34 9.33
N LEU A 6 -37.80 38.31 10.16
CA LEU A 6 -37.37 36.93 10.04
C LEU A 6 -38.51 36.14 9.38
N TYR A 7 -38.25 35.35 8.34
CA TYR A 7 -39.22 34.35 7.84
C TYR A 7 -38.56 32.97 7.75
N LEU A 8 -39.11 32.10 8.59
CA LEU A 8 -38.88 30.67 8.73
C LEU A 8 -39.78 29.96 7.71
N TYR A 9 -39.23 29.09 6.84
CA TYR A 9 -40.02 28.14 6.07
C TYR A 9 -39.51 26.73 6.32
N ILE A 10 -40.33 25.97 7.05
CA ILE A 10 -40.26 24.52 7.22
C ILE A 10 -41.11 23.91 6.10
N SER A 11 -40.57 22.94 5.36
CA SER A 11 -41.41 21.95 4.69
C SER A 11 -40.77 20.57 4.81
N LEU A 12 -41.58 19.66 5.38
CA LEU A 12 -41.31 18.25 5.58
C LEU A 12 -42.03 17.49 4.46
N SER A 13 -41.37 16.57 3.77
CA SER A 13 -42.04 15.48 3.04
C SER A 13 -41.11 14.29 2.88
N ILE A 14 -41.51 13.21 3.55
CA ILE A 14 -40.99 11.85 3.51
C ILE A 14 -41.60 11.13 2.31
N PHE A 15 -40.78 10.54 1.45
CA PHE A 15 -41.20 9.50 0.51
C PHE A 15 -40.35 8.25 0.72
N SER A 16 -40.98 7.23 1.31
CA SER A 16 -40.50 5.86 1.45
C SER A 16 -41.09 5.04 0.30
N CYS A 17 -40.25 4.42 -0.51
CA CYS A 17 -40.66 3.39 -1.47
C CYS A 17 -39.84 2.12 -1.23
N LYS A 18 -40.50 1.12 -0.62
CA LYS A 18 -40.09 -0.28 -0.66
C LYS A 18 -40.59 -0.88 -1.97
N GLN A 19 -39.72 -1.48 -2.77
CA GLN A 19 -40.13 -2.48 -3.75
C GLN A 19 -39.24 -3.72 -3.62
N LYS A 20 -39.89 -4.82 -3.22
CA LYS A 20 -39.37 -6.18 -3.33
C LYS A 20 -39.51 -6.61 -4.79
N VAL A 21 -38.46 -7.20 -5.36
CA VAL A 21 -38.58 -8.05 -6.54
C VAL A 21 -37.86 -9.36 -6.25
N THR A 22 -38.57 -10.43 -6.57
CA THR A 22 -38.38 -11.84 -6.27
C THR A 22 -37.28 -12.46 -7.13
N ALA A 23 -36.58 -13.44 -6.54
CA ALA A 23 -35.62 -14.30 -7.22
C ALA A 23 -36.30 -15.31 -8.15
N GLU A 24 -35.77 -15.51 -9.35
CA GLU A 24 -36.03 -16.69 -10.16
C GLU A 24 -34.70 -17.32 -10.59
N ASN A 25 -34.55 -18.59 -10.20
CA ASN A 25 -33.52 -19.52 -10.67
C ASN A 25 -33.83 -19.93 -12.12
N THR A 26 -32.82 -19.99 -12.97
CA THR A 26 -32.81 -20.90 -14.13
C THR A 26 -31.38 -21.39 -14.35
N THR A 27 -31.24 -22.70 -14.53
CA THR A 27 -29.98 -23.44 -14.58
C THR A 27 -29.67 -23.94 -15.99
N SER A 28 -28.38 -23.82 -16.38
CA SER A 28 -27.58 -24.61 -17.36
C SER A 28 -27.77 -24.41 -18.88
N PRO A 29 -26.74 -24.73 -19.73
CA PRO A 29 -25.52 -25.53 -19.48
C PRO A 29 -24.16 -24.90 -19.88
N ALA A 30 -23.10 -25.65 -19.54
CA ALA A 30 -21.67 -25.33 -19.61
C ALA A 30 -21.02 -25.30 -21.02
N MET A 31 -19.89 -24.59 -21.15
CA MET A 31 -18.55 -25.10 -21.54
C MET A 31 -17.68 -23.99 -22.15
N GLY A 32 -16.41 -23.88 -21.73
CA GLY A 32 -15.38 -23.08 -22.41
C GLY A 32 -14.36 -22.44 -21.47
N THR A 33 -13.22 -23.10 -21.32
CA THR A 33 -11.97 -22.68 -20.66
C THR A 33 -11.54 -21.25 -20.98
N ASP A 34 -11.23 -20.48 -19.94
CA ASP A 34 -10.24 -19.41 -20.04
C ASP A 34 -9.35 -19.43 -18.79
N ASP A 35 -8.05 -19.36 -19.05
CA ASP A 35 -6.95 -19.53 -18.09
C ASP A 35 -6.84 -18.25 -17.27
N ALA A 36 -7.77 -18.08 -16.33
CA ALA A 36 -7.77 -16.94 -15.43
C ALA A 36 -6.62 -17.13 -14.42
N LEU A 37 -5.59 -16.29 -14.58
CA LEU A 37 -4.56 -16.03 -13.59
C LEU A 37 -5.21 -15.97 -12.20
N ASN A 38 -4.98 -17.02 -11.43
CA ASN A 38 -5.48 -17.16 -10.07
C ASN A 38 -4.70 -16.16 -9.20
N ILE A 39 -5.21 -14.92 -9.13
CA ILE A 39 -4.82 -13.98 -8.09
C ILE A 39 -5.35 -14.57 -6.80
N ALA A 40 -4.51 -15.38 -6.15
CA ALA A 40 -4.79 -15.98 -4.88
C ALA A 40 -4.94 -14.87 -3.83
N SER A 41 -6.17 -14.40 -3.65
CA SER A 41 -6.55 -13.59 -2.50
C SER A 41 -6.43 -14.46 -1.25
N VAL A 42 -5.56 -14.05 -0.34
CA VAL A 42 -5.30 -14.75 0.92
C VAL A 42 -6.46 -14.49 1.89
N ASP A 43 -7.15 -15.58 2.26
CA ASP A 43 -8.16 -15.64 3.33
C ASP A 43 -7.73 -14.87 4.59
N THR A 44 -8.48 -13.83 4.91
CA THR A 44 -8.18 -12.84 5.97
C THR A 44 -8.36 -13.39 7.39
N SER A 45 -8.86 -14.62 7.55
CA SER A 45 -9.00 -15.32 8.84
C SER A 45 -7.73 -16.05 9.29
N LYS A 46 -6.77 -16.28 8.37
CA LYS A 46 -5.53 -17.01 8.67
C LYS A 46 -4.42 -16.04 9.06
N VAL A 47 -3.67 -16.39 10.10
CA VAL A 47 -2.41 -15.72 10.44
C VAL A 47 -1.51 -15.73 9.20
N PHE A 48 -1.03 -14.57 8.79
CA PHE A 48 -0.10 -14.43 7.67
C PHE A 48 1.17 -15.24 7.93
N ASP A 49 1.59 -16.03 6.95
CA ASP A 49 2.79 -16.85 7.01
C ASP A 49 3.63 -16.62 5.75
N ILE A 50 4.75 -15.94 5.94
CA ILE A 50 5.69 -15.58 4.87
C ILE A 50 6.22 -16.82 4.13
N ASN A 51 6.26 -17.99 4.78
CA ASN A 51 6.80 -19.21 4.18
C ASN A 51 5.91 -19.77 3.07
N LYS A 52 4.65 -19.34 2.99
CA LYS A 52 3.71 -19.72 1.92
C LYS A 52 3.89 -18.91 0.65
N ILE A 53 4.65 -17.82 0.70
CA ILE A 53 4.95 -17.02 -0.48
C ILE A 53 6.02 -17.75 -1.30
N PRO A 54 5.79 -18.01 -2.61
CA PRO A 54 6.74 -18.68 -3.48
C PRO A 54 8.11 -17.98 -3.54
N ILE A 55 9.15 -18.77 -3.76
CA ILE A 55 10.50 -18.25 -4.03
C ILE A 55 10.60 -17.96 -5.53
N SER A 56 10.85 -16.70 -5.86
CA SER A 56 11.19 -16.21 -7.19
C SER A 56 12.67 -16.48 -7.50
N ASP A 57 12.94 -16.82 -8.76
CA ASP A 57 14.29 -16.96 -9.33
C ASP A 57 14.73 -15.72 -10.12
N LYS A 58 13.91 -14.66 -10.15
CA LYS A 58 14.20 -13.42 -10.87
C LYS A 58 15.28 -12.60 -10.18
N ASP A 59 16.13 -11.98 -10.99
CA ASP A 59 17.04 -10.94 -10.52
C ASP A 59 16.24 -9.67 -10.22
N LEU A 60 16.32 -9.19 -8.98
CA LEU A 60 15.65 -7.97 -8.55
C LEU A 60 16.43 -6.71 -8.93
N GLY A 61 17.69 -6.85 -9.34
CA GLY A 61 18.58 -5.72 -9.59
C GLY A 61 19.06 -5.04 -8.31
N VAL A 62 19.22 -3.71 -8.38
CA VAL A 62 19.85 -2.91 -7.32
C VAL A 62 18.79 -2.21 -6.48
N PHE A 63 18.88 -2.33 -5.15
CA PHE A 63 18.00 -1.64 -4.20
C PHE A 63 17.90 -0.13 -4.50
N PRO A 64 16.70 0.47 -4.62
CA PRO A 64 15.37 -0.04 -4.22
C PRO A 64 14.61 -0.89 -5.27
N TYR A 65 15.32 -1.47 -6.24
CA TYR A 65 14.88 -2.46 -7.25
C TYR A 65 13.95 -1.95 -8.34
N LEU A 66 13.10 -0.97 -8.05
CA LEU A 66 12.17 -0.39 -9.03
C LEU A 66 12.48 1.07 -9.29
N SER A 67 12.33 1.46 -10.55
CA SER A 67 12.25 2.87 -10.95
C SER A 67 10.81 3.34 -10.92
N ALA A 68 10.61 4.65 -10.77
CA ALA A 68 9.30 5.25 -10.95
C ALA A 68 8.82 5.08 -12.42
N PRO A 69 7.52 5.00 -12.68
CA PRO A 69 6.97 4.90 -14.03
C PRO A 69 7.29 6.13 -14.88
N GLU A 70 7.15 6.01 -16.21
CA GLU A 70 7.36 7.12 -17.14
C GLU A 70 6.53 8.35 -16.72
N LYS A 71 7.15 9.55 -16.76
CA LYS A 71 6.59 10.85 -16.33
C LYS A 71 6.45 11.05 -14.83
N TYR A 72 6.78 10.04 -14.02
CA TYR A 72 6.83 10.12 -12.57
C TYR A 72 8.27 9.98 -12.08
N GLY A 73 8.51 10.44 -10.85
CA GLY A 73 9.80 10.34 -10.20
C GLY A 73 9.65 10.16 -8.70
N TYR A 74 10.77 9.83 -8.06
CA TYR A 74 10.83 9.74 -6.61
C TYR A 74 11.22 11.08 -5.98
N GLY A 75 10.73 11.29 -4.76
CA GLY A 75 10.95 12.49 -3.96
C GLY A 75 9.89 13.56 -4.22
N ASP A 76 9.76 14.49 -3.28
CA ASP A 76 8.80 15.59 -3.40
C ASP A 76 9.13 16.45 -4.63
N TYR A 77 8.09 16.78 -5.42
CA TYR A 77 8.24 17.47 -6.70
C TYR A 77 9.24 16.76 -7.64
N ALA A 78 9.38 15.44 -7.44
CA ALA A 78 10.28 14.49 -8.10
C ALA A 78 11.78 14.88 -8.09
N GLY A 79 12.24 15.56 -7.04
CA GLY A 79 13.64 15.93 -6.82
C GLY A 79 14.63 14.78 -6.54
N GLY A 80 14.29 13.55 -6.94
CA GLY A 80 15.10 12.34 -6.85
C GLY A 80 15.17 11.69 -5.46
N ILE A 81 15.70 10.46 -5.43
CA ILE A 81 16.02 9.80 -4.16
C ILE A 81 17.30 10.41 -3.58
N LYS A 82 17.25 10.81 -2.31
CA LYS A 82 18.37 11.37 -1.53
C LYS A 82 18.86 10.37 -0.49
N LYS A 83 20.08 10.57 0.03
CA LYS A 83 20.65 9.72 1.08
C LYS A 83 19.74 9.61 2.32
N SER A 84 19.03 10.68 2.66
CA SER A 84 18.09 10.72 3.80
C SER A 84 16.88 9.80 3.65
N HIS A 85 16.59 9.32 2.44
CA HIS A 85 15.50 8.35 2.21
C HIS A 85 15.94 6.91 2.52
N PHE A 86 17.24 6.67 2.71
CA PHE A 86 17.79 5.35 2.99
C PHE A 86 18.14 5.18 4.47
N SER A 87 17.87 3.99 5.00
CA SER A 87 18.44 3.52 6.26
C SER A 87 18.96 2.11 6.10
N ASP A 88 20.14 1.83 6.65
CA ASP A 88 20.73 0.48 6.62
C ASP A 88 20.00 -0.50 7.55
N PHE A 89 19.35 0.01 8.60
CA PHE A 89 18.47 -0.77 9.45
C PHE A 89 17.38 0.12 10.06
N ASP A 90 16.13 -0.23 9.79
CA ASP A 90 14.95 0.52 10.20
C ASP A 90 13.73 -0.40 10.28
N LYS A 91 12.58 0.17 10.67
CA LYS A 91 11.29 -0.51 10.79
C LYS A 91 10.23 0.17 9.93
N GLU A 92 9.32 -0.63 9.40
CA GLU A 92 8.08 -0.15 8.78
C GLU A 92 6.97 -1.15 9.11
N TYR A 93 5.77 -0.63 9.37
CA TYR A 93 4.56 -1.43 9.43
C TYR A 93 4.01 -1.62 8.01
N PHE A 94 3.76 -2.88 7.68
CA PHE A 94 3.16 -3.30 6.43
C PHE A 94 1.73 -3.76 6.67
N ALA A 95 0.81 -3.34 5.80
CA ALA A 95 -0.55 -3.83 5.77
C ALA A 95 -0.59 -5.22 5.10
N VAL A 96 -1.21 -6.18 5.76
CA VAL A 96 -1.54 -7.50 5.20
C VAL A 96 -2.99 -7.78 5.54
N ASN A 97 -3.85 -7.82 4.53
CA ASN A 97 -5.29 -7.98 4.70
C ASN A 97 -5.88 -7.02 5.75
N GLY A 98 -5.47 -5.75 5.72
CA GLY A 98 -5.88 -4.68 6.61
C GLY A 98 -5.17 -4.68 7.96
N LYS A 99 -4.38 -5.69 8.31
CA LYS A 99 -3.63 -5.73 9.58
C LYS A 99 -2.22 -5.18 9.44
N LEU A 100 -1.79 -4.41 10.43
CA LEU A 100 -0.44 -3.85 10.46
C LEU A 100 0.54 -4.81 11.14
N ILE A 101 1.56 -5.25 10.39
CA ILE A 101 2.66 -6.09 10.88
C ILE A 101 4.01 -5.37 10.71
N PRO A 102 4.86 -5.29 11.74
CA PRO A 102 6.16 -4.65 11.62
C PRO A 102 7.15 -5.57 10.90
N GLN A 103 7.95 -4.99 10.01
CA GLN A 103 9.15 -5.62 9.45
C GLN A 103 10.36 -4.73 9.71
N GLU A 104 11.53 -5.35 9.83
CA GLU A 104 12.80 -4.68 10.09
C GLU A 104 13.81 -5.05 9.01
N GLY A 105 14.65 -4.08 8.63
CA GLY A 105 15.66 -4.28 7.61
C GLY A 105 16.13 -2.97 6.98
N ARG A 106 16.78 -3.07 5.82
CA ARG A 106 17.24 -1.91 5.06
C ARG A 106 16.05 -1.27 4.35
N THR A 107 15.85 0.04 4.54
CA THR A 107 14.69 0.75 3.99
C THR A 107 15.06 1.82 2.96
N CYS A 108 14.14 2.04 2.03
CA CYS A 108 14.04 3.25 1.22
C CYS A 108 12.60 3.77 1.34
N LYS A 109 12.41 4.93 1.97
CA LYS A 109 11.12 5.58 2.20
C LYS A 109 11.10 6.88 1.42
N VAL A 110 10.26 6.98 0.39
CA VAL A 110 10.28 8.12 -0.53
C VAL A 110 8.90 8.43 -1.14
N GLY A 111 8.66 9.71 -1.43
CA GLY A 111 7.48 10.17 -2.16
C GLY A 111 7.54 9.77 -3.63
N ILE A 112 6.38 9.76 -4.28
CA ILE A 112 6.20 9.60 -5.72
C ILE A 112 5.44 10.82 -6.22
N ASP A 113 5.97 11.48 -7.23
CA ASP A 113 5.38 12.69 -7.79
C ASP A 113 5.55 12.72 -9.32
N VAL A 114 4.88 13.64 -9.99
CA VAL A 114 5.09 13.91 -11.42
C VAL A 114 6.43 14.62 -11.64
N LEU A 115 7.11 14.31 -12.74
CA LEU A 115 8.37 14.98 -13.12
C LEU A 115 8.14 16.41 -13.61
N ASN A 116 6.98 16.67 -14.23
CA ASN A 116 6.63 17.97 -14.79
C ASN A 116 5.15 18.30 -14.48
N PRO A 117 4.89 19.00 -13.36
CA PRO A 117 3.52 19.33 -12.94
C PRO A 117 2.82 20.35 -13.84
N GLU A 118 3.54 21.09 -14.70
CA GLU A 118 2.93 22.03 -15.66
C GLU A 118 2.21 21.30 -16.81
N THR A 119 2.59 20.04 -17.06
CA THR A 119 2.13 19.28 -18.24
C THR A 119 1.52 17.93 -17.89
N THR A 120 1.61 17.50 -16.63
CA THR A 120 1.17 16.18 -16.17
C THR A 120 0.41 16.30 -14.86
N GLU A 121 -0.83 15.82 -14.82
CA GLU A 121 -1.59 15.59 -13.59
C GLU A 121 -1.26 14.20 -13.04
N PHE A 122 -1.09 14.07 -11.72
CA PHE A 122 -0.80 12.78 -11.10
C PHE A 122 -1.96 11.80 -11.30
N ASN A 123 -1.72 10.68 -11.97
CA ASN A 123 -2.72 9.64 -12.18
C ASN A 123 -2.35 8.38 -11.39
N SER A 124 -3.06 8.15 -10.28
CA SER A 124 -2.74 7.04 -9.39
C SER A 124 -2.92 5.67 -10.06
N LEU A 125 -3.86 5.52 -10.99
CA LEU A 125 -4.10 4.26 -11.69
C LEU A 125 -2.92 3.87 -12.59
N ILE A 126 -2.30 4.84 -13.28
CA ILE A 126 -1.10 4.58 -14.10
C ILE A 126 0.05 4.12 -13.21
N VAL A 127 0.28 4.83 -12.11
CA VAL A 127 1.36 4.52 -11.15
C VAL A 127 1.14 3.15 -10.52
N GLU A 128 -0.06 2.88 -10.02
CA GLU A 128 -0.44 1.60 -9.43
C GLU A 128 -0.22 0.44 -10.40
N LYS A 129 -0.77 0.52 -11.62
CA LYS A 129 -0.66 -0.57 -12.59
C LYS A 129 0.77 -0.79 -13.08
N SER A 130 1.56 0.27 -13.14
CA SER A 130 2.97 0.18 -13.50
C SER A 130 3.77 -0.56 -12.43
N PHE A 131 3.60 -0.20 -11.15
CA PHE A 131 4.25 -0.91 -10.05
C PHE A 131 3.74 -2.34 -9.89
N GLU A 132 2.43 -2.58 -9.93
CA GLU A 132 1.84 -3.92 -9.87
C GLU A 132 2.47 -4.83 -10.93
N LYS A 133 2.47 -4.41 -12.20
CA LYS A 133 3.04 -5.19 -13.29
C LYS A 133 4.52 -5.49 -13.08
N ALA A 134 5.31 -4.50 -12.66
CA ALA A 134 6.74 -4.67 -12.41
C ALA A 134 7.02 -5.64 -11.25
N ILE A 135 6.28 -5.48 -10.14
CA ILE A 135 6.41 -6.33 -8.95
C ILE A 135 6.02 -7.78 -9.26
N LEU A 136 4.90 -7.99 -9.95
CA LEU A 136 4.45 -9.33 -10.35
C LEU A 136 5.45 -9.98 -11.32
N ALA A 137 6.05 -9.21 -12.23
CA ALA A 137 7.08 -9.73 -13.15
C ALA A 137 8.35 -10.20 -12.43
N LEU A 138 8.63 -9.66 -11.23
CA LEU A 138 9.72 -10.09 -10.34
C LEU A 138 9.32 -11.27 -9.43
N GLY A 139 8.10 -11.81 -9.58
CA GLY A 139 7.57 -12.89 -8.74
C GLY A 139 7.00 -12.41 -7.40
N GLY A 140 6.62 -11.13 -7.31
CA GLY A 140 5.95 -10.59 -6.14
C GLY A 140 4.53 -11.13 -5.95
N VAL A 141 4.07 -11.13 -4.71
CA VAL A 141 2.71 -11.52 -4.31
C VAL A 141 2.05 -10.34 -3.59
N GLN A 142 0.84 -9.99 -3.99
CA GLN A 142 0.05 -8.96 -3.31
C GLN A 142 -0.50 -9.52 -1.99
N LEU A 143 -0.28 -8.76 -0.92
CA LEU A 143 -0.71 -9.08 0.44
C LEU A 143 -1.81 -8.16 0.96
N ASN A 144 -1.96 -6.99 0.35
CA ASN A 144 -2.99 -6.03 0.71
C ASN A 144 -3.39 -5.17 -0.49
N ASN A 145 -4.69 -4.87 -0.56
CA ASN A 145 -5.29 -4.04 -1.58
C ASN A 145 -6.55 -3.32 -1.04
N ILE A 146 -6.51 -2.94 0.23
CA ILE A 146 -7.62 -2.32 0.95
C ILE A 146 -7.07 -1.28 1.91
N PRO A 147 -7.90 -0.36 2.45
CA PRO A 147 -7.45 0.57 3.47
C PRO A 147 -7.12 -0.17 4.77
N VAL A 148 -6.21 0.41 5.56
CA VAL A 148 -5.98 -0.05 6.93
C VAL A 148 -7.13 0.46 7.81
N PRO A 149 -7.87 -0.43 8.52
CA PRO A 149 -8.96 0.01 9.38
C PRO A 149 -8.44 0.88 10.52
N LYS A 150 -9.24 1.88 10.90
CA LYS A 150 -8.93 2.76 12.04
C LYS A 150 -8.57 2.00 13.32
N SER A 151 -9.24 0.87 13.59
CA SER A 151 -8.93 0.04 14.76
C SER A 151 -7.49 -0.50 14.77
N GLU A 152 -6.91 -0.78 13.60
CA GLU A 152 -5.53 -1.25 13.48
C GLU A 152 -4.53 -0.10 13.62
N ILE A 153 -4.86 1.09 13.08
CA ILE A 153 -4.09 2.32 13.31
C ILE A 153 -4.06 2.65 14.81
N ASP A 154 -5.21 2.60 15.48
CA ASP A 154 -5.33 2.86 16.92
C ASP A 154 -4.60 1.78 17.75
N ARG A 155 -4.61 0.51 17.31
CA ARG A 155 -3.90 -0.61 17.97
C ARG A 155 -2.38 -0.42 17.97
N VAL A 156 -1.81 0.04 16.85
CA VAL A 156 -0.36 0.29 16.74
C VAL A 156 0.00 1.64 17.37
N GLY A 157 -0.81 2.66 17.14
CA GLY A 157 -0.72 3.97 17.75
C GLY A 157 0.20 4.95 17.01
N ASN A 158 -0.12 6.24 17.15
CA ASN A 158 0.58 7.34 16.49
C ASN A 158 2.06 7.47 16.92
N THR A 159 2.42 7.03 18.11
CA THR A 159 3.83 7.03 18.56
C THR A 159 4.70 6.17 17.64
N GLU A 160 4.24 4.98 17.25
CA GLU A 160 4.98 4.10 16.34
C GLU A 160 4.87 4.60 14.89
N LEU A 161 3.65 4.85 14.42
CA LEU A 161 3.41 5.15 13.01
C LEU A 161 3.92 6.53 12.59
N ILE A 162 3.69 7.55 13.42
CA ILE A 162 3.95 8.96 13.11
C ILE A 162 5.25 9.41 13.76
N ASN A 163 5.35 9.38 15.09
CA ASN A 163 6.45 10.02 15.80
C ASN A 163 7.81 9.31 15.55
N LYS A 164 7.79 7.98 15.36
CA LYS A 164 8.97 7.19 14.97
C LYS A 164 9.10 6.97 13.47
N HIS A 165 8.14 7.47 12.68
CA HIS A 165 8.12 7.33 11.22
C HIS A 165 8.14 5.87 10.71
N TYR A 166 7.47 4.95 11.43
CA TYR A 166 7.34 3.54 11.02
C TYR A 166 6.05 3.23 10.23
N GLY A 167 5.28 4.24 9.84
CA GLY A 167 4.11 4.09 8.98
C GLY A 167 4.13 5.03 7.78
N TYR A 168 5.29 5.20 7.16
CA TYR A 168 5.50 6.16 6.07
C TYR A 168 4.52 5.95 4.89
N SER A 169 4.16 4.69 4.61
CA SER A 169 3.34 4.32 3.45
C SER A 169 1.92 3.80 3.79
N ILE A 170 1.43 4.00 5.02
CA ILE A 170 0.19 3.38 5.54
C ILE A 170 -1.11 4.15 5.23
N GLY A 171 -1.06 5.41 4.77
CA GLY A 171 -2.28 6.21 4.52
C GLY A 171 -3.19 6.30 5.77
N LEU A 172 -2.88 7.21 6.70
CA LEU A 172 -3.48 7.22 8.05
C LEU A 172 -4.96 7.66 8.12
N ASN A 173 -5.59 7.96 6.98
CA ASN A 173 -6.99 8.39 6.91
C ASN A 173 -7.99 7.22 6.90
N SER A 174 -7.53 5.97 6.77
CA SER A 174 -8.38 4.77 6.64
C SER A 174 -9.31 4.77 5.42
N LEU A 175 -9.01 5.57 4.39
CA LEU A 175 -9.82 5.69 3.19
C LEU A 175 -9.09 5.16 1.96
N ASP A 176 -7.79 5.39 1.88
CA ASP A 176 -7.02 5.03 0.70
C ASP A 176 -6.56 3.56 0.73
N ASP A 177 -6.68 2.90 -0.41
CA ASP A 177 -6.18 1.54 -0.56
C ASP A 177 -4.66 1.51 -0.41
N ILE A 178 -4.19 0.68 0.50
CA ILE A 178 -2.76 0.44 0.68
C ILE A 178 -2.38 -0.78 -0.13
N LYS A 179 -1.47 -0.62 -1.08
CA LYS A 179 -0.99 -1.72 -1.90
C LYS A 179 0.27 -2.27 -1.25
N THR A 180 0.23 -3.52 -0.80
CA THR A 180 1.40 -4.18 -0.20
C THR A 180 1.74 -5.43 -0.98
N TYR A 181 3.01 -5.59 -1.29
CA TYR A 181 3.56 -6.75 -1.97
C TYR A 181 4.78 -7.26 -1.23
N VAL A 182 5.06 -8.54 -1.42
CA VAL A 182 6.32 -9.15 -1.01
C VAL A 182 6.91 -9.94 -2.15
N ILE A 183 8.23 -9.86 -2.32
CA ILE A 183 9.02 -10.70 -3.23
C ILE A 183 9.96 -11.51 -2.35
N ARG A 184 9.93 -12.84 -2.49
CA ARG A 184 10.91 -13.73 -1.86
C ARG A 184 11.81 -14.31 -2.92
N THR A 185 13.10 -14.25 -2.69
CA THR A 185 14.12 -14.99 -3.46
C THR A 185 14.79 -15.99 -2.52
N LYS A 186 15.80 -16.72 -3.00
CA LYS A 186 16.59 -17.62 -2.14
C LYS A 186 17.29 -16.87 -1.02
N ASP A 187 17.69 -15.62 -1.27
CA ASP A 187 18.57 -14.85 -0.39
C ASP A 187 17.90 -13.63 0.24
N LYS A 188 16.78 -13.16 -0.32
CA LYS A 188 16.13 -11.89 0.05
C LYS A 188 14.63 -12.04 0.26
N GLU A 189 14.11 -11.29 1.22
CA GLU A 189 12.69 -11.01 1.39
C GLU A 189 12.50 -9.51 1.29
N VAL A 190 11.82 -9.05 0.23
CA VAL A 190 11.63 -7.64 -0.07
C VAL A 190 10.16 -7.29 0.06
N TRP A 191 9.85 -6.33 0.93
CA TRP A 191 8.53 -5.76 1.11
C TRP A 191 8.42 -4.43 0.37
N ILE A 192 7.30 -4.23 -0.33
CA ILE A 192 7.02 -3.01 -1.08
C ILE A 192 5.60 -2.58 -0.74
N GLN A 193 5.45 -1.38 -0.19
CA GLN A 193 4.15 -0.82 0.14
C GLN A 193 4.02 0.60 -0.38
N PHE A 194 2.87 0.92 -0.96
CA PHE A 194 2.59 2.28 -1.39
C PHE A 194 1.12 2.67 -1.19
N CYS A 195 0.93 3.97 -1.01
CA CYS A 195 -0.35 4.65 -0.91
C CYS A 195 -0.34 5.81 -1.90
N LEU A 196 -1.37 5.94 -2.71
CA LEU A 196 -1.45 6.93 -3.79
C LEU A 196 -2.71 7.78 -3.62
N LEU A 197 -2.59 9.08 -3.86
CA LEU A 197 -3.67 10.04 -3.88
C LEU A 197 -3.83 10.55 -5.31
N ASN A 198 -4.96 10.22 -5.94
CA ASN A 198 -5.18 10.61 -7.33
C ASN A 198 -5.21 12.14 -7.47
N LYS A 199 -4.58 12.67 -8.51
CA LYS A 199 -4.38 14.11 -8.75
C LYS A 199 -3.50 14.84 -7.74
N GLU A 200 -2.88 14.12 -6.82
CA GLU A 200 -1.96 14.66 -5.82
C GLU A 200 -0.57 14.03 -5.99
N SER A 201 -0.26 13.01 -5.19
CA SER A 201 1.04 12.34 -5.16
C SER A 201 0.93 10.97 -4.50
N GLY A 202 2.05 10.32 -4.17
CA GLY A 202 2.05 9.08 -3.39
C GLY A 202 3.27 8.93 -2.50
N ASN A 203 3.26 7.90 -1.66
CA ASN A 203 4.40 7.47 -0.85
C ASN A 203 4.65 6.00 -1.07
N ILE A 204 5.92 5.61 -1.10
CA ILE A 204 6.36 4.22 -1.22
C ILE A 204 7.47 3.90 -0.23
N THR A 205 7.38 2.70 0.35
CA THR A 205 8.44 2.10 1.15
C THR A 205 8.90 0.81 0.50
N PHE A 206 10.21 0.70 0.32
CA PHE A 206 10.92 -0.55 0.05
C PHE A 206 11.64 -1.00 1.31
N LEU A 207 11.53 -2.27 1.67
CA LEU A 207 12.27 -2.86 2.78
C LEU A 207 12.88 -4.21 2.35
N GLU A 208 14.20 -4.31 2.34
CA GLU A 208 14.91 -5.60 2.26
C GLU A 208 15.11 -6.10 3.68
N LYS A 209 14.46 -7.23 4.03
CA LYS A 209 14.50 -7.76 5.39
C LYS A 209 15.91 -8.20 5.76
N GLN A 210 16.36 -7.74 6.92
CA GLN A 210 17.67 -8.08 7.44
C GLN A 210 17.55 -8.37 8.94
N LYS A 211 18.43 -9.23 9.46
CA LYS A 211 18.60 -9.37 10.91
C LYS A 211 19.62 -8.33 11.37
N LEU A 212 19.35 -7.65 12.48
CA LEU A 212 20.30 -6.71 13.05
C LEU A 212 21.62 -7.44 13.36
N GLN A 213 22.73 -6.91 12.87
CA GLN A 213 24.03 -7.36 13.31
C GLN A 213 24.27 -6.84 14.73
N THR A 214 24.28 -7.76 15.71
CA THR A 214 24.47 -7.42 17.12
C THR A 214 25.93 -7.10 17.42
N LEU A 215 26.17 -6.19 18.37
CA LEU A 215 27.51 -5.88 18.87
C LEU A 215 28.25 -7.15 19.31
N THR A 216 29.51 -7.28 18.91
CA THR A 216 30.39 -8.32 19.43
C THR A 216 30.94 -7.85 20.77
N ILE A 217 30.74 -8.64 21.84
CA ILE A 217 31.32 -8.35 23.15
C ILE A 217 32.77 -8.82 23.11
N GLU A 218 33.71 -7.91 22.90
CA GLU A 218 35.13 -8.21 23.13
C GLU A 218 35.38 -8.28 24.63
N LYS A 219 35.85 -9.44 25.11
CA LYS A 219 36.34 -9.57 26.49
C LYS A 219 37.79 -9.12 26.51
N SER A 220 38.09 -8.05 27.25
CA SER A 220 39.48 -7.71 27.57
C SER A 220 40.09 -8.84 28.39
N HIS A 221 41.22 -9.38 27.91
CA HIS A 221 42.05 -10.34 28.64
C HIS A 221 42.90 -9.63 29.70
#